data_AF-J0ND64-F1
#
_entry.id   AF-J0ND64-F1
#
_cell.length_a   1.000
_cell.length_b   1.000
_cell.length_c   1.000
_cell.angle_alpha   90.00
_cell.angle_beta   90.00
_cell.angle_gamma   90.00
#
_symmetry.space_group_name_H-M   'P 1'
#
loop_
_entity.id
_entity.type
_entity.pdbx_description
1 polymer ?
#
loop_
_entity_poly.entity_id
_entity_poly.type
_entity_poly.pdbx_seq_one_letter_code
_entity_poly.pdbx_strand_id
1 'polypeptide(L)' 'MVRTYDGKIGIFKNEEKSPFEIIDVDVSSLPQTDQLLLATGIEADSTAELQRIREDYES' A
#
# COMPACT_ATOMS: atom_id res chain seq x y z
N MET A 1 -1.37 -7.56 -1.52
CA MET A 1 -1.96 -6.45 -2.28
C MET A 1 -1.89 -5.17 -1.45
N VAL A 2 -1.38 -4.08 -2.00
CA VAL A 2 -1.33 -2.76 -1.36
C VAL A 2 -2.41 -1.89 -1.97
N ARG A 3 -3.24 -1.26 -1.15
CA ARG A 3 -4.30 -0.35 -1.62
C ARG A 3 -4.53 0.75 -0.60
N THR A 4 -5.11 1.85 -1.05
CA THR A 4 -5.50 2.94 -0.16
C THR A 4 -6.52 2.44 0.87
N TYR A 5 -6.28 2.71 2.15
CA TYR A 5 -7.18 2.40 3.25
C TYR A 5 -7.26 3.59 4.20
N ASP A 6 -8.46 4.16 4.35
CA ASP A 6 -8.73 5.28 5.26
C ASP A 6 -7.84 6.52 5.04
N GLY A 7 -7.55 6.83 3.77
CA GLY A 7 -6.62 7.93 3.39
C GLY A 7 -5.14 7.57 3.50
N LYS A 8 -4.83 6.38 4.03
CA LYS A 8 -3.48 5.87 4.25
C LYS A 8 -3.18 4.66 3.37
N ILE A 9 -1.99 4.10 3.47
CA ILE A 9 -1.62 2.89 2.72
C ILE A 9 -1.96 1.65 3.56
N GLY A 10 -2.85 0.80 3.04
CA GLY A 10 -3.18 -0.49 3.64
C GLY A 10 -2.54 -1.63 2.87
N ILE A 11 -1.84 -2.51 3.57
CA ILE A 11 -1.28 -3.75 3.04
C ILE A 11 -2.25 -4.89 3.38
N PHE A 12 -2.69 -5.63 2.39
CA PHE A 12 -3.64 -6.74 2.51
C PHE A 12 -2.97 -8.04 2.07
N LYS A 13 -3.09 -9.09 2.89
CA LYS A 13 -2.65 -10.45 2.56
C LYS A 13 -3.87 -11.32 2.24
N ASN A 14 -3.71 -12.24 1.28
CA ASN A 14 -4.69 -13.31 0.99
C ASN A 14 -6.15 -12.86 0.96
N GLU A 15 -6.45 -11.79 0.21
CA GLU A 15 -7.83 -11.29 0.00
C GLU A 15 -8.59 -10.91 1.28
N GLU A 16 -7.90 -10.73 2.41
CA GLU A 16 -8.57 -10.30 3.64
C GLU A 16 -9.23 -8.93 3.46
N LYS A 17 -10.39 -8.76 4.11
CA LYS A 17 -11.10 -7.48 4.14
C LYS A 17 -10.37 -6.45 5.01
N SER A 18 -9.55 -6.94 5.94
CA SER A 18 -8.76 -6.12 6.85
C SER A 18 -7.34 -6.00 6.32
N PRO A 19 -6.73 -4.80 6.38
CA PRO A 19 -5.30 -4.69 6.11
C PRO A 19 -4.53 -5.48 7.17
N PHE A 20 -3.58 -6.28 6.71
CA PHE A 20 -2.56 -6.91 7.54
C PHE A 20 -1.68 -5.86 8.23
N GLU A 21 -1.37 -4.77 7.52
CA GLU A 21 -0.56 -3.67 8.03
C GLU A 21 -1.08 -2.35 7.45
N ILE A 22 -1.08 -1.29 8.26
CA ILE A 22 -1.43 0.06 7.83
C ILE A 22 -0.19 0.91 8.01
N ILE A 23 0.26 1.54 6.93
CA ILE A 23 1.36 2.49 6.98
C ILE A 23 0.74 3.86 7.28
N ASP A 24 1.26 4.55 8.29
CA ASP A 24 0.81 5.88 8.69
C ASP A 24 1.33 6.99 7.76
N VAL A 25 1.12 6.78 6.46
CA VAL A 25 1.52 7.68 5.37
C VAL A 25 0.26 8.11 4.64
N ASP A 26 0.07 9.43 4.55
CA ASP A 26 -1.03 10.02 3.78
C ASP A 26 -0.82 9.78 2.29
N VAL A 27 -1.74 9.06 1.65
CA VAL A 27 -1.66 8.78 0.21
C VAL A 27 -1.77 10.07 -0.59
N SER A 28 -2.49 11.06 -0.09
CA SER A 28 -2.56 12.39 -0.70
C SER A 28 -1.24 13.16 -0.68
N SER A 29 -0.30 12.78 0.20
CA SER A 29 1.05 13.36 0.25
C SER A 29 2.01 12.70 -0.76
N LEU A 30 1.63 11.55 -1.34
CA LEU A 30 2.45 10.84 -2.30
C LEU A 30 2.32 11.45 -3.72
N PRO A 31 3.28 11.18 -4.62
CA PRO A 31 3.17 11.53 -6.03
C PRO A 31 1.89 10.99 -6.68
N GLN A 32 1.37 11.69 -7.70
CA GLN A 32 0.16 11.25 -8.42
C GLN A 32 0.29 9.83 -9.00
N THR A 33 1.49 9.43 -9.41
CA THR A 33 1.79 8.08 -9.89
C THR A 33 1.48 7.03 -8.83
N ASP A 34 1.93 7.24 -7.60
CA ASP A 34 1.70 6.33 -6.48
C ASP A 34 0.24 6.32 -6.05
N GLN A 35 -0.42 7.48 -6.05
CA GLN A 35 -1.85 7.57 -5.78
C GLN A 35 -2.65 6.70 -6.77
N LEU A 36 -2.31 6.76 -8.07
CA LEU A 36 -2.92 5.95 -9.11
C LEU A 36 -2.64 4.45 -8.93
N LEU A 37 -1.41 4.07 -8.57
CA LEU A 37 -1.02 2.69 -8.29
C LEU A 37 -1.80 2.13 -7.10
N LEU A 38 -1.86 2.87 -6.00
CA LEU A 38 -2.59 2.50 -4.79
C LEU A 38 -4.11 2.46 -5.00
N ALA A 39 -4.65 3.36 -5.83
CA ALA A 39 -6.05 3.37 -6.22
C ALA A 39 -6.41 2.17 -7.12
N THR A 40 -5.49 1.74 -7.98
CA THR A 40 -5.66 0.54 -8.82
C THR A 40 -5.49 -0.74 -7.99
N GLY A 41 -4.70 -0.67 -6.92
CA GLY A 41 -4.32 -1.81 -6.10
C GLY A 41 -3.05 -2.44 -6.66
N ILE A 42 -2.00 -2.46 -5.85
CA ILE A 42 -0.71 -3.05 -6.22
C ILE A 42 -0.75 -4.51 -5.78
N GLU A 43 -0.84 -5.42 -6.74
CA GLU A 43 -0.68 -6.84 -6.48
C GLU A 43 0.79 -7.10 -6.13
N ALA A 44 0.99 -7.79 -5.01
CA ALA A 44 2.31 -8.17 -4.55
C ALA A 44 2.22 -9.64 -4.20
N ASP A 45 2.89 -10.46 -5.01
CA ASP A 45 2.85 -11.93 -4.90
C ASP A 45 3.68 -12.44 -3.72
N SER A 46 4.50 -11.58 -3.12
CA SER A 46 5.41 -11.96 -2.06
C SER A 46 5.55 -10.87 -1.00
N THR A 47 5.76 -11.32 0.24
CA THR A 47 6.04 -10.44 1.39
C THR A 47 7.26 -9.55 1.16
N ALA A 48 8.23 -10.01 0.37
CA ALA A 48 9.41 -9.22 0.02
C ALA A 48 9.08 -8.02 -0.89
N GLU A 49 8.13 -8.16 -1.82
CA GLU A 49 7.68 -7.03 -2.63
C GLU A 49 6.88 -6.03 -1.80
N LEU A 50 5.99 -6.53 -0.94
CA LEU A 50 5.27 -5.69 0.02
C LEU A 50 6.23 -4.87 0.88
N GLN A 51 7.30 -5.51 1.38
CA GLN A 51 8.30 -4.85 2.19
C GLN A 51 9.08 -3.80 1.41
N ARG A 52 9.48 -4.07 0.17
CA ARG A 52 10.14 -3.06 -0.68
C ARG A 52 9.24 -1.85 -0.93
N ILE A 53 7.99 -2.08 -1.29
CA ILE A 53 7.02 -1.01 -1.55
C ILE A 53 6.86 -0.16 -0.29
N ARG A 54 6.77 -0.80 0.88
CA ARG A 54 6.71 -0.09 2.15
C ARG A 54 7.97 0.75 2.41
N GLU A 55 9.15 0.16 2.28
CA GLU A 55 10.42 0.86 2.49
C GLU A 55 10.57 2.08 1.56
N ASP A 56 10.04 1.99 0.34
CA ASP A 56 10.01 3.10 -0.63
C ASP A 56 9.14 4.27 -0.15
N TYR A 57 8.03 3.98 0.55
CA TYR A 57 7.11 4.99 1.09
C TYR A 57 7.45 5.49 2.49
N GLU A 58 8.29 4.79 3.25
CA GLU A 58 8.78 5.24 4.57
C GLU A 58 10.02 6.16 4.48
N SER A 59 10.61 6.36 3.29
CA SER A 59 11.88 7.10 3.11
C SER A 59 11.75 8.59 2.83
#